data_AF-A0A0A2VWQ7-F1
#
_entry.id   AF-A0A0A2VWQ7-F1
#
_cell.length_a   1.000
_cell.length_b   1.000
_cell.length_c   1.000
_cell.angle_alpha   90.00
_cell.angle_beta   90.00
_cell.angle_gamma   90.00
#
_symmetry.space_group_name_H-M   'P 1'
#
loop_
_entity.id
_entity.type
_entity.pdbx_description
1 polymer ?
#
loop_
_entity_poly.entity_id
_entity_poly.type
_entity_poly.pdbx_seq_one_letter_code
_entity_poly.pdbx_strand_id
1 'polypeptide(L)'
;MSSWKTTVLSVGSDFKRATQTGDWSKFLDKKNDPQCSQDEFKKLAQEFPEIKTVLEDSANHHQGITDEFQSVTDDLESGSADKPTAIERVRAQSEKLKAESIANIDASTERVMALIEGLAEDQQKKAAEFWEALLYGFAFSWSEVMTQVERIFEHVTEWTSQVWEQVRTSIKGSFTQVWAWLGGINWKNTTGRAT
;
A
#
# COMPACT_ATOMS: atom_id res chain seq x y z
N MET A 1 -0.42 -21.55 -17.51
CA MET A 1 -0.44 -20.11 -17.18
C MET A 1 0.93 -19.54 -17.53
N SER A 2 1.02 -18.41 -18.25
CA SER A 2 2.33 -17.81 -18.58
C SER A 2 3.06 -17.38 -17.31
N SER A 3 4.39 -17.39 -17.33
CA SER A 3 5.21 -17.07 -16.14
C SER A 3 4.91 -15.69 -15.58
N TRP A 4 4.69 -14.69 -16.43
CA TRP A 4 4.36 -13.33 -16.00
C TRP A 4 3.00 -13.23 -15.30
N LYS A 5 1.98 -13.99 -15.75
CA LYS A 5 0.66 -14.03 -15.08
C LYS A 5 0.79 -14.60 -13.68
N THR A 6 1.61 -15.64 -13.52
CA THR A 6 1.91 -16.21 -12.21
C THR A 6 2.58 -15.19 -11.29
N THR A 7 3.54 -14.40 -11.79
CA THR A 7 4.19 -13.34 -11.01
C THR A 7 3.17 -12.32 -10.47
N VAL A 8 2.34 -11.75 -11.35
CA VAL A 8 1.35 -10.73 -10.98
C VAL A 8 0.33 -11.26 -9.99
N LEU A 9 -0.22 -12.46 -10.23
CA LEU A 9 -1.20 -13.07 -9.34
C LEU A 9 -0.59 -13.49 -8.00
N SER A 10 0.65 -13.98 -8.00
CA SER A 10 1.33 -14.37 -6.76
C SER A 10 1.56 -13.19 -5.85
N VAL A 11 2.09 -12.06 -6.36
CA VAL A 11 2.37 -10.89 -5.51
C VAL A 11 1.08 -10.26 -4.97
N GLY A 12 0.01 -10.19 -5.79
CA GLY A 12 -1.31 -9.75 -5.33
C GLY A 12 -1.89 -10.68 -4.26
N SER A 13 -1.78 -12.00 -4.45
CA SER A 13 -2.22 -12.99 -3.46
C SER A 13 -1.43 -12.91 -2.15
N ASP A 14 -0.12 -12.70 -2.22
CA ASP A 14 0.72 -12.53 -1.04
C ASP A 14 0.30 -11.29 -0.25
N PHE A 15 0.04 -10.19 -0.95
CA PHE A 15 -0.33 -8.93 -0.32
C PHE A 15 -1.72 -9.02 0.32
N LYS A 16 -2.67 -9.64 -0.37
CA LYS A 16 -3.99 -9.95 0.19
C LYS A 16 -3.87 -10.81 1.44
N ARG A 17 -3.10 -11.89 1.39
CA ARG A 17 -2.90 -12.78 2.55
C ARG A 17 -2.31 -12.02 3.72
N ALA A 18 -1.27 -11.22 3.50
CA ALA A 18 -0.64 -10.42 4.56
C ALA A 18 -1.63 -9.42 5.19
N THR A 19 -2.47 -8.77 4.37
CA THR A 19 -3.53 -7.87 4.85
C THR A 19 -4.56 -8.59 5.70
N GLN A 20 -4.92 -9.83 5.32
CA GLN A 20 -5.87 -10.66 6.06
C GLN A 20 -5.31 -11.17 7.39
N THR A 21 -4.07 -11.66 7.38
CA THR A 21 -3.49 -12.39 8.52
C THR A 21 -2.61 -11.53 9.42
N GLY A 22 -2.19 -10.35 8.98
CA GLY A 22 -1.15 -9.54 9.65
C GLY A 22 0.27 -10.11 9.48
N ASP A 23 0.46 -11.18 8.69
CA ASP A 23 1.78 -11.78 8.46
C ASP A 23 2.48 -11.14 7.26
N TRP A 24 3.35 -10.18 7.56
CA TRP A 24 4.13 -9.40 6.58
C TRP A 24 5.54 -9.94 6.32
N SER A 25 5.92 -11.08 6.91
CA SER A 25 7.29 -11.65 6.86
C SER A 25 7.88 -11.68 5.44
N LYS A 26 7.09 -12.14 4.47
CA LYS A 26 7.48 -12.22 3.05
C LYS A 26 7.89 -10.88 2.44
N PHE A 27 7.28 -9.77 2.88
CA PHE A 27 7.58 -8.42 2.39
C PHE A 27 8.78 -7.81 3.13
N LEU A 28 8.95 -8.15 4.41
CA LEU A 28 10.10 -7.72 5.21
C LEU A 28 11.41 -8.33 4.70
N ASP A 29 11.40 -9.61 4.33
CA ASP A 29 12.59 -10.29 3.79
C ASP A 29 13.04 -9.67 2.48
N LYS A 30 12.10 -9.32 1.59
CA LYS A 30 12.39 -8.70 0.29
C LYS A 30 12.87 -7.25 0.37
N LYS A 31 12.60 -6.52 1.45
CA LYS A 31 13.17 -5.16 1.63
C LYS A 31 14.70 -5.17 1.63
N ASN A 32 15.29 -6.24 2.15
CA ASN A 32 16.75 -6.38 2.25
C ASN A 32 17.37 -6.98 0.98
N ASP A 33 16.55 -7.37 0.00
CA ASP A 33 16.97 -7.95 -1.28
C ASP A 33 16.24 -7.25 -2.45
N PRO A 34 16.64 -6.00 -2.78
CA PRO A 34 15.99 -5.24 -3.83
C PRO A 34 16.18 -5.96 -5.18
N GLN A 35 15.08 -6.44 -5.74
CA GLN A 35 15.06 -7.18 -7.02
C GLN A 35 15.60 -6.37 -8.21
N CYS A 36 15.70 -5.04 -8.09
CA CYS A 36 16.30 -4.17 -9.09
C CYS A 36 16.99 -2.97 -8.43
N SER A 37 18.02 -2.44 -9.08
CA SER A 37 18.65 -1.17 -8.67
C SER A 37 17.69 0.01 -8.80
N GLN A 38 17.96 1.11 -8.09
CA GLN A 38 17.14 2.31 -8.16
C GLN A 38 17.09 2.91 -9.58
N ASP A 39 18.17 2.82 -10.36
CA ASP A 39 18.23 3.32 -11.73
C ASP A 39 17.45 2.44 -12.71
N GLU A 40 17.47 1.12 -12.52
CA GLU A 40 16.61 0.20 -13.28
C GLU A 40 15.14 0.44 -12.98
N PHE A 41 14.80 0.65 -11.70
CA PHE A 41 13.44 0.96 -11.28
C PHE A 41 12.91 2.25 -11.92
N LYS A 42 13.75 3.30 -12.02
CA LYS A 42 13.42 4.54 -12.73
C LYS A 42 13.20 4.33 -14.22
N LYS A 43 14.04 3.53 -14.87
CA LYS A 43 13.88 3.19 -16.30
C LYS A 43 12.57 2.44 -16.54
N LEU A 44 12.27 1.45 -15.71
CA LEU A 44 11.02 0.69 -15.80
C LEU A 44 9.79 1.57 -15.60
N ALA A 45 9.85 2.54 -14.67
CA ALA A 45 8.77 3.51 -14.47
C ALA A 45 8.54 4.46 -15.65
N GLN A 46 9.56 4.70 -16.47
CA GLN A 46 9.44 5.46 -17.73
C GLN A 46 8.91 4.59 -18.87
N GLU A 47 9.25 3.30 -18.87
CA GLU A 47 8.85 2.33 -19.89
C GLU A 47 7.41 1.84 -19.71
N PHE A 48 6.94 1.74 -18.47
CA PHE A 48 5.59 1.26 -18.12
C PHE A 48 4.83 2.29 -17.25
N PRO A 49 4.55 3.50 -17.77
CA PRO A 49 3.94 4.57 -16.99
C PRO A 49 2.53 4.23 -16.49
N GLU A 50 1.75 3.41 -17.21
CA GLU A 50 0.41 3.02 -16.81
C GLU A 50 0.41 2.08 -15.59
N ILE A 51 1.40 1.17 -15.50
CA ILE A 51 1.55 0.28 -14.33
C ILE A 51 1.86 1.11 -13.08
N LYS A 52 2.68 2.14 -13.23
CA LYS A 52 2.96 3.10 -12.16
C LYS A 52 1.70 3.85 -11.72
N THR A 53 0.88 4.33 -12.66
CA THR A 53 -0.40 4.98 -12.33
C THR A 53 -1.33 4.05 -11.55
N VAL A 54 -1.35 2.75 -11.85
CA VAL A 54 -2.15 1.81 -11.04
C VAL A 54 -1.66 1.75 -9.59
N LEU A 55 -0.34 1.82 -9.34
CA LEU A 55 0.18 1.89 -7.99
C LEU A 55 -0.16 3.22 -7.30
N GLU A 56 -0.06 4.35 -8.00
CA GLU A 56 -0.44 5.66 -7.47
C GLU A 56 -1.91 5.70 -7.05
N ASP A 57 -2.81 5.19 -7.90
CA ASP A 57 -4.24 5.05 -7.58
C ASP A 57 -4.45 4.16 -6.36
N SER A 58 -3.72 3.04 -6.29
CA SER A 58 -3.78 2.13 -5.14
C SER A 58 -3.31 2.81 -3.85
N ALA A 59 -2.22 3.58 -3.91
CA ALA A 59 -1.70 4.33 -2.76
C ALA A 59 -2.68 5.43 -2.31
N ASN A 60 -3.28 6.15 -3.24
CA ASN A 60 -4.32 7.15 -2.95
C ASN A 60 -5.54 6.50 -2.27
N HIS A 61 -5.98 5.34 -2.75
CA HIS A 61 -7.08 4.61 -2.13
C HIS A 61 -6.74 4.19 -0.69
N HIS A 62 -5.56 3.60 -0.48
CA HIS A 62 -5.11 3.21 0.86
C HIS A 62 -4.96 4.40 1.81
N GLN A 63 -4.55 5.57 1.29
CA GLN A 63 -4.53 6.79 2.09
C GLN A 63 -5.94 7.20 2.49
N GLY A 64 -6.89 7.23 1.55
CA GLY A 64 -8.28 7.58 1.82
C GLY A 64 -8.94 6.71 2.89
N ILE A 65 -8.79 5.39 2.81
CA ILE A 65 -9.35 4.48 3.82
C ILE A 65 -8.69 4.65 5.20
N THR A 66 -7.42 5.08 5.22
CA THR A 66 -6.70 5.38 6.45
C THR A 66 -7.15 6.72 7.05
N ASP A 67 -7.44 7.72 6.21
CA ASP A 67 -8.01 9.00 6.63
C ASP A 67 -9.41 8.80 7.24
N GLU A 68 -10.23 7.91 6.65
CA GLU A 68 -11.52 7.51 7.24
C GLU A 68 -11.34 6.83 8.59
N PHE A 69 -10.36 5.93 8.69
CA PHE A 69 -10.01 5.28 9.95
C PHE A 69 -9.61 6.31 11.02
N GLN A 70 -8.82 7.31 10.63
CA GLN A 70 -8.42 8.41 11.50
C GLN A 70 -9.63 9.24 11.97
N SER A 71 -10.60 9.51 11.11
CA SER A 71 -11.81 10.25 11.49
C SER A 71 -12.62 9.54 12.57
N VAL A 72 -12.80 8.22 12.47
CA VAL A 72 -13.55 7.44 13.48
C VAL A 72 -12.84 7.46 14.83
N THR A 73 -11.52 7.45 14.82
CA THR A 73 -10.71 7.44 16.04
C THR A 73 -10.61 8.83 16.68
N ASP A 74 -10.53 9.90 15.87
CA ASP A 74 -10.61 11.30 16.34
C ASP A 74 -11.97 11.58 17.04
N ASP A 75 -13.07 11.08 16.49
CA ASP A 75 -14.42 11.19 17.09
C ASP A 75 -14.50 10.53 18.48
N LEU A 76 -13.78 9.42 18.67
CA LEU A 76 -13.74 8.70 19.95
C LEU A 76 -12.91 9.45 21.00
N GLU A 77 -11.80 10.08 20.60
CA GLU A 77 -10.98 10.91 21.49
C GLU A 77 -11.76 12.11 22.04
N SER A 78 -12.65 12.70 21.23
CA SER A 78 -13.47 13.85 21.63
C SER A 78 -14.49 13.56 22.75
N GLY A 79 -14.54 12.31 23.25
CA GLY A 79 -15.32 11.91 24.43
C GLY A 79 -16.77 11.52 24.11
N SER A 80 -17.07 11.21 22.84
CA SER A 80 -18.44 10.95 22.38
C SER A 80 -18.98 9.54 22.69
N ALA A 81 -18.13 8.60 23.10
CA ALA A 81 -18.50 7.19 23.29
C ALA A 81 -17.87 6.57 24.55
N ASP A 82 -18.57 5.63 25.19
CA ASP A 82 -17.99 4.79 26.23
C ASP A 82 -16.97 3.78 25.66
N LYS A 83 -16.13 3.21 26.53
CA LYS A 83 -15.03 2.31 26.14
C LYS A 83 -15.49 1.08 25.34
N PRO A 84 -16.56 0.34 25.71
CA PRO A 84 -17.10 -0.73 24.86
C PRO A 84 -17.47 -0.26 23.46
N THR A 85 -18.18 0.86 23.35
CA THR A 85 -18.59 1.45 22.07
C THR A 85 -17.38 1.88 21.23
N ALA A 86 -16.36 2.45 21.86
CA ALA A 86 -15.10 2.80 21.20
C ALA A 86 -14.40 1.57 20.63
N ILE A 87 -14.29 0.49 21.40
CA ILE A 87 -13.70 -0.78 20.95
C ILE A 87 -14.45 -1.35 19.74
N GLU A 88 -15.79 -1.36 19.78
CA GLU A 88 -16.61 -1.87 18.68
C GLU A 88 -16.46 -1.04 17.40
N ARG A 89 -16.43 0.30 17.53
CA ARG A 89 -16.26 1.21 16.38
C ARG A 89 -14.88 1.07 15.75
N VAL A 90 -13.81 1.02 16.55
CA VAL A 90 -12.46 0.79 16.04
C VAL A 90 -12.37 -0.58 15.37
N ARG A 91 -12.98 -1.61 15.96
CA ARG A 91 -13.04 -2.96 15.36
C ARG A 91 -13.72 -2.95 14.01
N ALA A 92 -14.92 -2.38 13.93
CA ALA A 92 -15.67 -2.28 12.69
C ALA A 92 -14.87 -1.53 11.61
N GLN A 93 -14.21 -0.43 11.99
CA GLN A 93 -13.44 0.38 11.05
C GLN A 93 -12.15 -0.31 10.60
N SER A 94 -11.48 -1.10 11.45
CA SER A 94 -10.32 -1.91 11.03
C SER A 94 -10.72 -3.03 10.08
N GLU A 95 -11.85 -3.71 10.34
CA GLU A 95 -12.35 -4.74 9.43
C GLU A 95 -12.75 -4.13 8.08
N LYS A 96 -13.38 -2.95 8.09
CA LYS A 96 -13.67 -2.19 6.87
C LYS A 96 -12.39 -1.84 6.10
N LEU A 97 -11.39 -1.28 6.79
CA LEU A 97 -10.10 -0.93 6.19
C LEU A 97 -9.41 -2.14 5.56
N LYS A 98 -9.40 -3.29 6.24
CA LYS A 98 -8.86 -4.55 5.68
C LYS A 98 -9.64 -4.97 4.42
N ALA A 99 -10.96 -4.97 4.48
CA ALA A 99 -11.80 -5.37 3.35
C ALA A 99 -11.61 -4.46 2.13
N GLU A 100 -11.54 -3.15 2.32
CA GLU A 100 -11.33 -2.18 1.24
C GLU A 100 -9.91 -2.26 0.67
N SER A 101 -8.89 -2.42 1.52
CA SER A 101 -7.53 -2.69 1.08
C SER A 101 -7.45 -3.94 0.19
N ILE A 102 -8.11 -5.04 0.60
CA ILE A 102 -8.18 -6.29 -0.18
C ILE A 102 -8.88 -6.08 -1.52
N ALA A 103 -10.03 -5.39 -1.53
CA ALA A 103 -10.77 -5.11 -2.76
C ALA A 103 -9.93 -4.27 -3.74
N ASN A 104 -9.17 -3.29 -3.24
CA ASN A 104 -8.27 -2.49 -4.04
C ASN A 104 -7.03 -3.27 -4.52
N ILE A 105 -6.50 -4.21 -3.74
CA ILE A 105 -5.45 -5.15 -4.19
C ILE A 105 -5.95 -6.00 -5.35
N ASP A 106 -7.16 -6.57 -5.24
CA ASP A 106 -7.75 -7.38 -6.31
C ASP A 106 -7.98 -6.51 -7.57
N ALA A 107 -8.57 -5.32 -7.43
CA ALA A 107 -8.80 -4.41 -8.56
C ALA A 107 -7.52 -3.91 -9.23
N SER A 108 -6.48 -3.57 -8.47
CA SER A 108 -5.19 -3.15 -9.03
C SER A 108 -4.46 -4.31 -9.73
N THR A 109 -4.54 -5.52 -9.17
CA THR A 109 -4.01 -6.74 -9.80
C THR A 109 -4.69 -7.00 -11.14
N GLU A 110 -6.02 -6.91 -11.22
CA GLU A 110 -6.77 -7.06 -12.47
C GLU A 110 -6.40 -6.00 -13.51
N ARG A 111 -6.30 -4.73 -13.09
CA ARG A 111 -5.88 -3.63 -13.97
C ARG A 111 -4.49 -3.86 -14.56
N VAL A 112 -3.53 -4.30 -13.74
CA VAL A 112 -2.17 -4.57 -14.21
C VAL A 112 -2.11 -5.79 -15.11
N MET A 113 -2.86 -6.85 -14.80
CA MET A 113 -2.99 -8.01 -15.69
C MET A 113 -3.45 -7.60 -17.08
N ALA A 114 -4.48 -6.76 -17.17
CA ALA A 114 -5.00 -6.26 -18.45
C ALA A 114 -3.98 -5.39 -19.19
N LEU A 115 -3.26 -4.51 -18.48
CA LEU A 115 -2.19 -3.70 -19.08
C LEU A 115 -1.07 -4.57 -19.66
N ILE A 116 -0.58 -5.54 -18.90
CA ILE A 116 0.52 -6.41 -19.32
C ILE A 116 0.09 -7.31 -20.48
N GLU A 117 -1.15 -7.81 -20.48
CA GLU A 117 -1.67 -8.64 -21.59
C GLU A 117 -1.68 -7.90 -22.93
N GLY A 118 -1.82 -6.57 -22.91
CA GLY A 118 -1.76 -5.72 -24.11
C GLY A 118 -0.35 -5.43 -24.64
N LEU A 119 0.71 -5.81 -23.91
CA LEU A 119 2.10 -5.59 -24.31
C LEU A 119 2.61 -6.70 -25.24
N ALA A 120 3.69 -6.39 -25.98
CA ALA A 120 4.45 -7.38 -26.75
C ALA A 120 5.03 -8.47 -25.81
N GLU A 121 5.10 -9.72 -26.29
CA GLU A 121 5.48 -10.89 -25.47
C GLU A 121 6.83 -10.72 -24.75
N ASP A 122 7.79 -10.05 -25.40
CA ASP A 122 9.12 -9.76 -24.85
C ASP A 122 9.09 -8.69 -23.74
N GLN A 123 8.06 -7.84 -23.70
CA GLN A 123 7.85 -6.84 -22.66
C GLN A 123 7.02 -7.34 -21.47
N GLN A 124 6.18 -8.36 -21.66
CA GLN A 124 5.24 -8.85 -20.64
C GLN A 124 5.95 -9.27 -19.34
N LYS A 125 7.06 -10.00 -19.48
CA LYS A 125 7.84 -10.45 -18.32
C LYS A 125 8.42 -9.27 -17.54
N LYS A 126 9.01 -8.31 -18.26
CA LYS A 126 9.66 -7.13 -17.68
C LYS A 126 8.65 -6.24 -16.94
N ALA A 127 7.46 -6.08 -17.51
CA ALA A 127 6.36 -5.34 -16.91
C ALA A 127 5.81 -6.03 -15.63
N ALA A 128 5.73 -7.36 -15.63
CA ALA A 128 5.33 -8.12 -14.44
C ALA A 128 6.36 -8.06 -13.31
N GLU A 129 7.66 -8.13 -13.62
CA GLU A 129 8.75 -7.94 -12.65
C GLU A 129 8.75 -6.51 -12.08
N PHE A 130 8.45 -5.52 -12.91
CA PHE A 130 8.29 -4.14 -12.44
C PHE A 130 7.10 -3.99 -11.48
N TRP A 131 5.94 -4.56 -11.82
CA TRP A 131 4.79 -4.58 -10.93
C TRP A 131 5.09 -5.30 -9.61
N GLU A 132 5.78 -6.43 -9.66
CA GLU A 132 6.22 -7.16 -8.48
C GLU A 132 7.02 -6.24 -7.54
N ALA A 133 8.07 -5.61 -8.06
CA ALA A 133 8.92 -4.72 -7.28
C ALA A 133 8.15 -3.51 -6.70
N LEU A 134 7.23 -2.93 -7.49
CA LEU A 134 6.33 -1.86 -7.04
C LEU A 134 5.43 -2.30 -5.88
N LEU A 135 4.75 -3.44 -6.03
CA LEU A 135 3.80 -3.90 -5.04
C LEU A 135 4.50 -4.37 -3.76
N TYR A 136 5.70 -4.96 -3.85
CA TYR A 136 6.51 -5.27 -2.65
C TYR A 136 6.90 -4.00 -1.89
N GLY A 137 7.38 -2.96 -2.59
CA GLY A 137 7.74 -1.70 -1.96
C GLY A 137 6.55 -1.05 -1.25
N PHE A 138 5.38 -1.05 -1.89
CA PHE A 138 4.16 -0.50 -1.30
C PHE A 138 3.64 -1.35 -0.13
N ALA A 139 3.58 -2.67 -0.27
CA ALA A 139 3.12 -3.58 0.78
C ALA A 139 4.00 -3.50 2.04
N PHE A 140 5.30 -3.25 1.88
CA PHE A 140 6.17 -2.94 3.02
C PHE A 140 5.67 -1.71 3.78
N SER A 141 5.44 -0.58 3.11
CA SER A 141 4.93 0.63 3.78
C SER A 141 3.54 0.42 4.37
N TRP A 142 2.68 -0.35 3.69
CA TRP A 142 1.36 -0.69 4.22
C TRP A 142 1.43 -1.56 5.47
N SER A 143 2.42 -2.45 5.58
CA SER A 143 2.64 -3.25 6.79
C SER A 143 2.88 -2.39 8.03
N GLU A 144 3.56 -1.24 7.87
CA GLU A 144 3.77 -0.30 8.97
C GLU A 144 2.45 0.32 9.41
N VAL A 145 1.60 0.74 8.47
CA VAL A 145 0.27 1.30 8.75
C VAL A 145 -0.60 0.26 9.46
N MET A 146 -0.69 -0.96 8.93
CA MET A 146 -1.48 -2.04 9.52
C MET A 146 -1.00 -2.42 10.92
N THR A 147 0.32 -2.43 11.14
CA THR A 147 0.90 -2.65 12.48
C THR A 147 0.46 -1.56 13.46
N GLN A 148 0.40 -0.30 13.04
CA GLN A 148 -0.10 0.77 13.91
C GLN A 148 -1.60 0.64 14.19
N VAL A 149 -2.40 0.27 13.18
CA VAL A 149 -3.84 0.00 13.37
C VAL A 149 -4.06 -1.11 14.39
N GLU A 150 -3.24 -2.17 14.38
CA GLU A 150 -3.32 -3.24 15.38
C GLU A 150 -2.95 -2.77 16.78
N ARG A 151 -1.92 -1.93 16.92
CA ARG A 151 -1.54 -1.31 18.21
C ARG A 151 -2.66 -0.44 18.80
N ILE A 152 -3.50 0.17 17.97
CA ILE A 152 -4.66 0.92 18.48
C ILE A 152 -5.57 -0.03 19.29
N PHE A 153 -5.77 -1.29 18.89
CA PHE A 153 -6.57 -2.22 19.68
C PHE A 153 -5.94 -2.54 21.02
N GLU A 154 -4.61 -2.73 21.04
CA GLU A 154 -3.87 -2.98 22.28
C GLU A 154 -4.06 -1.82 23.25
N HIS A 155 -4.08 -0.57 22.78
CA HIS A 155 -4.07 0.62 23.63
C HIS A 155 -5.39 1.40 23.76
N VAL A 156 -6.39 1.15 22.92
CA VAL A 156 -7.79 1.58 23.18
C VAL A 156 -8.28 0.93 24.49
N THR A 157 -7.70 -0.20 24.89
CA THR A 157 -7.93 -0.75 26.23
C THR A 157 -7.33 0.08 27.37
N GLU A 158 -6.37 0.98 27.07
CA GLU A 158 -5.65 1.82 28.05
C GLU A 158 -5.99 3.32 27.95
N TRP A 159 -6.70 3.76 26.90
CA TRP A 159 -7.17 5.15 26.67
C TRP A 159 -6.08 6.20 26.97
N THR A 160 -4.94 6.13 26.28
CA THR A 160 -3.94 7.20 26.35
C THR A 160 -3.92 8.00 25.04
N SER A 161 -4.31 9.28 25.08
CA SER A 161 -4.18 10.20 23.93
C SER A 161 -2.75 10.27 23.37
N GLN A 162 -1.76 9.91 24.19
CA GLN A 162 -0.36 9.85 23.78
C GLN A 162 -0.08 8.72 22.77
N VAL A 163 -0.68 7.53 22.94
CA VAL A 163 -0.53 6.45 21.94
C VAL A 163 -1.23 6.83 20.65
N TRP A 164 -2.37 7.51 20.74
CA TRP A 164 -3.09 7.97 19.56
C TRP A 164 -2.29 8.94 18.70
N GLU A 165 -1.69 9.96 19.32
CA GLU A 165 -0.81 10.89 18.61
C GLU A 165 0.39 10.20 17.97
N GLN A 166 0.94 9.17 18.63
CA GLN A 166 2.03 8.36 18.06
C GLN A 166 1.55 7.61 16.81
N VAL A 167 0.40 6.94 16.87
CA VAL A 167 -0.15 6.20 15.73
C VAL A 167 -0.46 7.15 14.57
N ARG A 168 -1.13 8.27 14.83
CA ARG A 168 -1.44 9.27 13.80
C ARG A 168 -0.18 9.80 13.13
N THR A 169 0.85 10.10 13.94
CA THR A 169 2.15 10.59 13.43
C THR A 169 2.85 9.50 12.61
N SER A 170 2.84 8.25 13.07
CA SER A 170 3.43 7.13 12.34
C SER A 170 2.73 6.87 11.01
N ILE A 171 1.40 6.84 10.97
CA ILE A 171 0.62 6.67 9.74
C ILE A 171 0.94 7.77 8.73
N LYS A 172 0.88 9.04 9.14
CA LYS A 172 1.25 10.19 8.29
C LYS A 172 2.70 10.10 7.83
N GLY A 173 3.59 9.64 8.71
CA GLY A 173 4.99 9.39 8.41
C GLY A 173 5.18 8.32 7.33
N SER A 174 4.47 7.19 7.42
CA SER A 174 4.53 6.13 6.43
C SER A 174 4.00 6.59 5.07
N PHE A 175 2.90 7.33 5.00
CA PHE A 175 2.44 7.90 3.72
C PHE A 175 3.38 8.97 3.16
N THR A 176 3.96 9.81 4.02
CA THR A 176 5.00 10.76 3.59
C THR A 176 6.18 10.02 2.97
N GLN A 177 6.59 8.90 3.57
CA GLN A 177 7.64 8.04 3.03
C GLN A 177 7.23 7.36 1.71
N VAL A 178 5.99 6.87 1.59
CA VAL A 178 5.45 6.32 0.33
C VAL A 178 5.51 7.38 -0.77
N TRP A 179 5.05 8.60 -0.51
CA TRP A 179 5.06 9.66 -1.52
C TRP A 179 6.46 10.18 -1.83
N ALA A 180 7.37 10.18 -0.85
CA ALA A 180 8.78 10.50 -1.09
C ALA A 180 9.48 9.39 -1.90
N TRP A 181 9.19 8.12 -1.60
CA TRP A 181 9.69 6.96 -2.36
C TRP A 181 9.17 7.01 -3.78
N LEU A 182 7.85 7.17 -3.96
CA LEU A 182 7.21 7.39 -5.24
C LEU A 182 7.89 8.59 -5.90
N GLY A 183 7.82 9.81 -5.38
CA GLY A 183 8.46 11.00 -5.99
C GLY A 183 9.96 10.86 -6.30
N GLY A 184 10.70 10.07 -5.52
CA GLY A 184 12.13 9.75 -5.70
C GLY A 184 12.45 8.88 -6.93
N ILE A 185 11.45 8.22 -7.53
CA ILE A 185 11.58 7.55 -8.85
C ILE A 185 11.58 8.62 -10.00
N ASN A 186 11.57 9.91 -9.63
CA ASN A 186 11.79 11.13 -10.42
C ASN A 186 10.95 11.26 -11.71
N TRP A 187 9.79 11.92 -11.56
CA TRP A 187 8.78 12.23 -12.60
C TRP A 187 9.14 13.47 -13.42
N LYS A 188 10.25 14.17 -13.12
CA LYS A 188 10.62 15.43 -13.78
C LYS A 188 11.71 15.21 -14.83
N ASN A 189 11.30 14.74 -16.01
CA ASN A 189 11.95 15.02 -17.29
C ASN A 189 10.93 15.23 -18.44
N THR A 190 9.64 15.42 -18.16
CA THR A 190 8.58 15.63 -19.17
C THR A 190 8.09 17.07 -19.30
N THR A 191 8.95 18.06 -19.05
CA THR A 191 8.77 19.40 -19.64
C THR A 191 10.07 19.91 -20.25
N GLY A 192 10.68 19.11 -21.13
CA GLY A 192 11.51 19.63 -22.22
C GLY A 192 10.61 20.01 -23.38
N ARG A 193 9.91 21.14 -23.27
CA ARG A 193 9.25 21.77 -24.42
C ARG A 193 10.37 22.24 -25.33
N ALA A 194 10.54 21.59 -26.47
CA ALA A 194 11.32 22.14 -27.56
C ALA A 194 10.71 23.51 -27.91
N THR A 195 11.47 24.57 -27.67
CA THR A 195 11.34 25.84 -28.38
C THR A 195 12.36 25.85 -29.51
#